data_AF-A0A843SYF8-F1
#
_entry.id   AF-A0A843SYF8-F1
#
_cell.length_a   1.000
_cell.length_b   1.000
_cell.length_c   1.000
_cell.angle_alpha   90.00
_cell.angle_beta   90.00
_cell.angle_gamma   90.00
#
_symmetry.space_group_name_H-M   'P 1'
#
loop_
_entity.id
_entity.type
_entity.pdbx_description
1 polymer ?
#
loop_
_entity_poly.entity_id
_entity_poly.type
_entity_poly.pdbx_seq_one_letter_code
_entity_poly.pdbx_strand_id
1 'polypeptide(L)'
;ANLLDNALKYTPEGGEVFVGVTREGQWGRLSVRDTGIGIPQNELPRIWNRLFRGDASRSERGLGLGLSLVKAVVEAHGGIVTVDSDPGRGSTFVVSFPTI
;
A
#
# COMPACT_ATOMS: atom_id res chain seq x y z
N ALA A 1 -7.33 7.55 -1.48
CA ALA A 1 -6.59 8.31 -0.47
C ALA A 1 -5.64 7.40 0.31
N ASN A 2 -6.15 6.40 1.06
CA ASN A 2 -5.37 5.51 1.94
C ASN A 2 -3.95 5.09 1.49
N LEU A 3 -3.73 4.67 0.23
CA LEU A 3 -2.39 4.24 -0.22
C LEU A 3 -1.39 5.42 -0.29
N LEU A 4 -1.82 6.55 -0.83
CA LEU A 4 -1.00 7.76 -0.91
C LEU A 4 -0.77 8.36 0.48
N ASP A 5 -1.80 8.36 1.32
CA ASP A 5 -1.69 8.84 2.70
C ASP A 5 -0.68 7.99 3.49
N ASN A 6 -0.71 6.66 3.33
CA ASN A 6 0.28 5.77 3.93
C ASN A 6 1.69 6.06 3.39
N ALA A 7 1.85 6.20 2.07
CA ALA A 7 3.15 6.50 1.47
C ALA A 7 3.75 7.80 2.04
N LEU A 8 2.97 8.88 2.10
CA LEU A 8 3.43 10.15 2.68
C LEU A 8 3.73 10.04 4.18
N LYS A 9 2.89 9.30 4.91
CA LYS A 9 3.02 9.14 6.35
C LYS A 9 4.23 8.31 6.78
N TYR A 10 4.59 7.30 6.00
CA TYR A 10 5.68 6.37 6.32
C TYR A 10 6.99 6.69 5.60
N THR A 11 7.02 7.78 4.82
CA THR A 11 8.24 8.31 4.18
C THR A 11 8.84 9.43 5.03
N PRO A 12 10.09 9.28 5.52
CA PRO A 12 10.78 10.35 6.23
C PRO A 12 11.03 11.58 5.36
N GLU A 13 11.38 12.70 6.01
CA GLU A 13 11.80 13.92 5.32
C GLU A 13 12.94 13.66 4.34
N GLY A 14 12.84 14.24 3.14
CA GLY A 14 13.80 14.01 2.04
C GLY A 14 13.58 12.71 1.26
N GLY A 15 12.62 11.87 1.65
CA GLY A 15 12.19 10.71 0.86
C GLY A 15 11.22 11.08 -0.27
N GLU A 16 10.95 10.09 -1.13
CA GLU A 16 10.17 10.28 -2.36
C GLU A 16 8.96 9.35 -2.40
N VAL A 17 7.87 9.85 -2.99
CA VAL A 17 6.67 9.07 -3.30
C VAL A 17 6.40 9.16 -4.80
N PHE A 18 6.32 8.01 -5.45
CA PHE A 18 6.08 7.85 -6.88
C PHE A 18 4.68 7.28 -7.09
N VAL A 19 3.92 7.93 -7.97
CA VAL A 19 2.59 7.46 -8.39
C VAL A 19 2.63 7.23 -9.89
N GLY A 20 2.22 6.05 -10.32
CA GLY A 20 2.23 5.64 -11.72
C GLY A 20 0.92 4.95 -12.09
N VAL A 21 0.47 5.16 -13.32
CA VAL A 21 -0.66 4.44 -13.90
C VAL A 21 -0.21 3.86 -15.23
N THR A 22 -0.41 2.57 -15.41
CA THR A 22 -0.13 1.86 -16.65
C THR A 22 -1.34 1.03 -17.07
N ARG A 23 -1.41 0.71 -18.36
CA ARG A 23 -2.32 -0.32 -18.88
C ARG A 23 -1.49 -1.51 -19.32
N GLU A 24 -1.83 -2.68 -18.80
CA GLU A 24 -1.19 -3.96 -19.13
C GLU A 24 -2.26 -4.94 -19.60
N GLY A 25 -2.39 -5.08 -20.93
CA GLY A 25 -3.44 -5.88 -21.54
C GLY A 25 -4.84 -5.40 -21.12
N GLN A 26 -5.58 -6.28 -20.45
CA GLN A 26 -6.94 -6.02 -19.95
C GLN A 26 -6.96 -5.44 -18.53
N TRP A 27 -5.83 -4.92 -18.03
CA TRP A 27 -5.72 -4.41 -16.67
C TRP A 27 -5.21 -2.96 -16.65
N GLY A 28 -5.88 -2.11 -15.89
CA GLY A 28 -5.37 -0.81 -15.48
C GLY A 28 -4.68 -0.96 -14.14
N ARG A 29 -3.40 -0.60 -14.06
CA ARG A 29 -2.56 -0.75 -12.87
C ARG A 29 -2.18 0.62 -12.31
N LEU A 30 -2.53 0.87 -11.06
CA LEU A 30 -2.08 2.00 -10.26
C LEU A 30 -0.98 1.52 -9.31
N SER A 31 0.21 2.08 -9.40
CA SER A 31 1.31 1.85 -8.46
C SER A 31 1.54 3.07 -7.58
N VAL A 32 1.64 2.87 -6.28
CA VAL A 32 2.11 3.85 -5.30
C VAL A 32 3.36 3.28 -4.65
N ARG A 33 4.50 3.90 -4.92
CA ARG A 33 5.81 3.52 -4.36
C ARG A 33 6.33 4.61 -3.46
N ASP A 34 6.90 4.24 -2.34
CA ASP A 34 7.60 5.14 -1.42
C ASP A 34 9.05 4.68 -1.17
N THR A 35 9.89 5.58 -0.65
CA THR A 35 11.23 5.27 -0.14
C THR A 35 11.25 5.29 1.39
N GLY A 36 10.14 4.94 2.02
CA GLY A 36 9.94 5.02 3.44
C GLY A 36 10.58 3.88 4.24
N ILE A 37 10.08 3.71 5.46
CA ILE A 37 10.62 2.72 6.41
C ILE A 37 10.44 1.26 5.97
N GLY A 38 9.53 1.01 5.02
CA GLY A 38 9.18 -0.34 4.57
C GLY A 38 8.40 -1.16 5.60
N ILE A 39 8.08 -2.40 5.25
CA ILE A 39 7.28 -3.33 6.04
C ILE A 39 8.06 -4.65 6.18
N PRO A 40 8.23 -5.19 7.39
CA PRO A 40 8.84 -6.50 7.59
C PRO A 40 8.07 -7.63 6.89
N GLN A 41 8.80 -8.58 6.29
CA GLN A 41 8.23 -9.71 5.53
C GLN A 41 7.20 -10.53 6.35
N ASN A 42 7.43 -10.70 7.65
CA ASN A 42 6.52 -11.40 8.56
C ASN A 42 5.22 -10.62 8.87
N GLU A 43 5.18 -9.32 8.58
CA GLU A 43 3.99 -8.48 8.75
C GLU A 43 3.16 -8.35 7.47
N LEU A 44 3.76 -8.55 6.29
CA LEU A 44 3.09 -8.41 4.99
C LEU A 44 1.74 -9.15 4.88
N PRO A 45 1.58 -10.41 5.37
CA PRO A 45 0.28 -11.08 5.30
C PRO A 45 -0.77 -10.41 6.19
N ARG A 46 -0.34 -9.73 7.26
CA ARG A 46 -1.19 -9.19 8.33
C ARG A 46 -1.62 -7.75 8.07
N ILE A 47 -0.92 -7.00 7.22
CA ILE A 47 -1.26 -5.59 6.93
C ILE A 47 -2.67 -5.39 6.36
N TRP A 48 -3.23 -6.46 5.78
CA TRP A 48 -4.58 -6.48 5.24
C TRP A 48 -5.67 -6.68 6.30
N ASN A 49 -5.30 -7.09 7.51
CA ASN A 49 -6.23 -7.34 8.59
C ASN A 49 -6.71 -6.03 9.22
N ARG A 50 -8.00 -5.97 9.56
CA ARG A 50 -8.56 -4.85 10.31
C ARG A 50 -7.85 -4.68 11.64
N LEU A 51 -7.61 -3.44 12.03
CA LEU A 51 -6.98 -3.04 13.29
C LEU A 51 -5.51 -3.49 13.44
N PHE A 52 -4.91 -4.09 12.41
CA PHE A 52 -3.50 -4.43 12.45
C PHE A 52 -2.64 -3.17 12.34
N ARG A 53 -1.61 -3.10 13.18
CA ARG A 53 -0.57 -2.07 13.15
C ARG A 53 0.76 -2.75 13.40
N GLY A 54 1.69 -2.60 12.45
CA GLY A 54 3.06 -3.08 12.58
C GLY A 54 3.81 -2.34 13.67
N ASP A 55 4.87 -2.93 14.21
CA ASP A 55 5.56 -2.38 15.39
C ASP A 55 6.17 -1.00 15.11
N ALA A 56 6.76 -0.81 13.92
CA ALA A 56 7.31 0.47 13.47
C ALA A 56 6.24 1.56 13.22
N SER A 57 4.96 1.19 13.18
CA SER A 57 3.82 2.09 12.95
C SER A 57 3.05 2.47 14.21
N ARG A 58 3.45 1.97 15.39
CA ARG A 58 2.70 2.18 16.65
C ARG A 58 2.77 3.62 17.16
N SER A 59 3.86 4.33 16.89
CA SER A 59 4.02 5.77 17.17
C SER A 59 3.09 6.65 16.32
N GLU A 60 2.63 6.13 15.19
CA GLU A 60 1.97 6.89 14.15
C GLU A 60 0.43 6.85 14.22
N ARG A 61 -0.27 7.99 14.26
CA ARG A 61 -1.75 8.03 14.42
C ARG A 61 -2.50 7.24 13.34
N GLY A 62 -3.32 6.25 13.74
CA GLY A 62 -4.19 5.51 12.82
C GLY A 62 -4.79 4.25 13.46
N LEU A 63 -6.01 3.88 13.05
CA LEU A 63 -6.74 2.73 13.60
C LEU A 63 -6.41 1.39 12.94
N GLY A 64 -5.55 1.35 11.92
CA GLY A 64 -5.25 0.10 11.19
C GLY A 64 -6.40 -0.39 10.30
N LEU A 65 -7.26 0.53 9.81
CA LEU A 65 -8.41 0.18 8.96
C LEU A 65 -8.17 0.45 7.47
N GLY A 66 -7.23 1.33 7.13
CA GLY A 66 -7.04 1.85 5.78
C GLY A 66 -6.79 0.76 4.72
N LEU A 67 -5.80 -0.11 4.94
CA LEU A 67 -5.44 -1.15 3.97
C LEU A 67 -6.51 -2.25 3.84
N SER A 68 -7.19 -2.59 4.94
CA SER A 68 -8.31 -3.54 4.90
C SER A 68 -9.49 -3.01 4.06
N LEU A 69 -9.75 -1.69 4.11
CA LEU A 69 -10.75 -1.04 3.27
C LEU A 69 -10.30 -0.99 1.81
N VAL A 70 -9.03 -0.67 1.54
CA VAL A 70 -8.47 -0.70 0.18
C VAL A 70 -8.68 -2.08 -0.43
N LYS A 71 -8.30 -3.15 0.28
CA LYS A 71 -8.48 -4.52 -0.19
C LYS A 71 -9.94 -4.84 -0.52
N ALA A 72 -10.85 -4.54 0.41
CA ALA A 72 -12.28 -4.79 0.21
C ALA A 72 -12.86 -4.03 -1.00
N VAL A 73 -12.49 -2.75 -1.18
CA VAL A 73 -12.94 -1.94 -2.32
C VAL A 73 -12.37 -2.49 -3.63
N VAL A 74 -11.08 -2.84 -3.65
CA VAL A 74 -10.43 -3.38 -4.85
C VAL A 74 -11.08 -4.70 -5.27
N GLU A 75 -11.25 -5.62 -4.33
CA GLU A 75 -11.88 -6.93 -4.58
C GLU A 75 -13.35 -6.79 -5.02
N ALA A 76 -14.10 -5.83 -4.45
CA ALA A 76 -15.49 -5.58 -4.84
C ALA A 76 -15.65 -5.12 -6.31
N HIS A 77 -14.60 -4.57 -6.91
CA HIS A 77 -14.57 -4.19 -8.33
C HIS A 77 -13.89 -5.25 -9.22
N GLY A 78 -13.69 -6.47 -8.71
CA GLY A 78 -13.00 -7.54 -9.44
C GLY A 78 -11.50 -7.28 -9.63
N GLY A 79 -10.94 -6.36 -8.85
CA GLY A 79 -9.54 -5.98 -8.91
C GLY A 79 -8.64 -6.83 -8.01
N ILE A 80 -7.35 -6.58 -8.09
CA ILE A 80 -6.30 -7.22 -7.29
C ILE A 80 -5.46 -6.13 -6.64
N VAL A 81 -5.13 -6.27 -5.37
CA VAL A 81 -4.15 -5.42 -4.69
C VAL A 81 -2.97 -6.27 -4.22
N THR A 82 -1.76 -5.78 -4.45
CA THR A 82 -0.50 -6.40 -4.04
C THR A 82 0.40 -5.37 -3.37
N VAL A 83 1.37 -5.87 -2.61
CA VAL A 83 2.41 -5.07 -1.98
C VAL A 83 3.73 -5.80 -2.13
N ASP A 84 4.79 -5.05 -2.42
CA ASP A 84 6.18 -5.46 -2.26
C ASP A 84 6.87 -4.45 -1.35
N SER A 85 7.64 -4.90 -0.38
CA SER A 85 8.24 -4.02 0.63
C SER A 85 9.39 -4.70 1.34
N ASP A 86 10.42 -3.93 1.64
CA ASP A 86 11.56 -4.34 2.45
C ASP A 86 11.87 -3.25 3.48
N PRO A 87 12.22 -3.61 4.73
CA PRO A 87 12.65 -2.64 5.73
C PRO A 87 13.78 -1.73 5.22
N GLY A 88 13.59 -0.42 5.34
CA GLY A 88 14.54 0.61 4.91
C GLY A 88 14.62 0.87 3.39
N ARG A 89 13.83 0.16 2.57
CA ARG A 89 13.78 0.36 1.11
C ARG A 89 12.46 0.97 0.62
N GLY A 90 11.49 1.10 1.52
CA GLY A 90 10.14 1.57 1.23
C GLY A 90 9.20 0.46 0.78
N SER A 91 8.03 0.86 0.30
CA SER A 91 6.98 -0.07 -0.14
C SER A 91 6.47 0.30 -1.54
N THR A 92 5.99 -0.69 -2.27
CA THR A 92 5.29 -0.52 -3.54
C THR A 92 3.94 -1.24 -3.46
N PHE A 93 2.86 -0.48 -3.39
CA PHE A 93 1.50 -0.99 -3.49
C PHE A 93 1.05 -0.91 -4.95
N VAL A 94 0.48 -2.00 -5.46
CA VAL A 94 -0.09 -2.04 -6.81
C VAL A 94 -1.54 -2.48 -6.74
N VAL A 95 -2.42 -1.66 -7.31
CA VAL A 95 -3.84 -1.97 -7.49
C VAL A 95 -4.11 -2.16 -8.98
N SER A 96 -4.73 -3.28 -9.34
CA SER A 96 -5.08 -3.64 -10.71
C SER A 96 -6.59 -3.78 -10.84
N PHE A 97 -7.19 -3.17 -11.86
CA PHE A 97 -8.60 -3.33 -12.21
C PHE A 97 -8.75 -3.81 -13.65
N PRO A 98 -9.77 -4.63 -13.96
CA PRO A 98 -10.10 -4.96 -15.35
C PRO A 98 -10.43 -3.68 -16.14
N THR A 99 -9.86 -3.53 -17.34
CA THR A 99 -10.28 -2.50 -18.30
C THR A 99 -11.42 -3.03 -19.15
N ILE A 100 -12.44 -2.19 -19.37
CA ILE A 100 -13.60 -2.47 -20.23
C ILE A 100 -13.15 -2.67 -21.68
#